data_AF-A0A239L3D8-F1
#
_entry.id   AF-A0A239L3D8-F1
#
_cell.length_a   1.000
_cell.length_b   1.000
_cell.length_c   1.000
_cell.angle_alpha   90.00
_cell.angle_beta   90.00
_cell.angle_gamma   90.00
#
_symmetry.space_group_name_H-M   'P 1'
#
loop_
_entity.id
_entity.type
_entity.pdbx_description
1 polymer ?
#
loop_
_entity_poly.entity_id
_entity_poly.type
_entity_poly.pdbx_seq_one_letter_code
_entity_poly.pdbx_strand_id
1 'polypeptide(L)'
;MKTMRLISHITLILLVLAGCATAPGPKFDGLSKVEENWSNVYLYRASNFVSNATAFTVLLNGEKVGELYNGSYLWFKLKPGLHSLRVDPSSMAGPTTVFAKQSVEKFEAKSGEQKFYQFNFQTGLLANSFYLGSGLEERSPEVALNDLKELNLAAASTGVPISSTRFARRADIDDVNAVPYLGEKGRAAYEKWLRQRFPRAFFIGEGGMWVSTSGPFGNSPDEPKDPVERGKYLCKKRSYVNCQLYAVDRDTVSEKP
;
A
#
# COMPACT_ATOMS: atom_id res chain seq x y z
N MET A 1 54.76 -4.13 43.09
CA MET A 1 55.24 -2.99 42.24
C MET A 1 54.87 -3.32 40.80
N LYS A 2 54.08 -2.59 40.01
CA LYS A 2 53.43 -1.28 40.13
C LYS A 2 52.05 -1.40 39.49
N THR A 3 51.02 -0.96 40.20
CA THR A 3 49.73 -0.54 39.66
C THR A 3 49.96 0.75 38.86
N MET A 4 49.63 0.78 37.57
CA MET A 4 49.67 2.02 36.80
C MET A 4 48.52 2.08 35.79
N ARG A 5 47.48 2.79 36.23
CA ARG A 5 46.63 3.72 35.46
C ARG A 5 46.40 3.39 33.98
N LEU A 6 45.20 2.90 33.69
CA LEU A 6 44.49 3.29 32.47
C LEU A 6 43.02 3.58 32.82
N ILE A 7 42.83 4.57 33.70
CA ILE A 7 41.57 5.29 33.85
C ILE A 7 41.57 6.36 32.77
N SER A 8 41.04 6.03 31.61
CA SER A 8 40.53 6.94 30.58
C SER A 8 39.98 6.03 29.47
N HIS A 9 38.92 6.42 28.76
CA HIS A 9 38.23 5.68 27.69
C HIS A 9 37.00 4.80 28.09
N ILE A 10 36.37 4.98 29.26
CA ILE A 10 34.99 4.46 29.51
C ILE A 10 33.98 5.63 29.47
N THR A 11 34.11 6.54 28.50
CA THR A 11 33.22 7.71 28.45
C THR A 11 33.01 8.25 27.04
N LEU A 12 32.68 7.40 26.06
CA LEU A 12 32.08 7.89 24.82
C LEU A 12 31.37 6.81 23.97
N ILE A 13 30.53 5.95 24.55
CA ILE A 13 29.56 5.18 23.76
C ILE A 13 28.26 5.07 24.56
N LEU A 14 27.54 6.19 24.71
CA LEU A 14 26.21 6.20 25.33
C LEU A 14 25.30 7.25 24.66
N LEU A 15 25.38 7.34 23.33
CA LEU A 15 24.58 8.25 22.52
C LEU A 15 24.17 7.63 21.17
N VAL A 16 23.77 6.36 21.20
CA VAL A 16 22.89 5.79 20.18
C VAL A 16 21.54 5.54 20.85
N LEU A 17 20.85 6.61 21.21
CA LEU A 17 19.43 6.53 21.51
C LEU A 17 18.73 6.21 20.19
N ALA A 18 18.22 4.99 20.10
CA ALA A 18 17.36 4.54 19.03
C ALA A 18 16.25 5.58 18.82
N GLY A 19 16.19 6.16 17.62
CA GLY A 19 15.03 6.95 17.21
C GLY A 19 13.83 6.01 17.09
N CYS A 20 13.00 5.94 18.12
CA CYS A 20 11.67 5.36 17.98
C CYS A 20 10.90 6.24 16.99
N ALA A 21 10.43 5.65 15.89
CA ALA A 21 9.54 6.32 14.95
C ALA A 21 8.16 6.49 15.61
N THR A 22 8.03 7.55 16.40
CA THR A 22 6.79 7.97 17.05
C THR A 22 5.87 8.56 15.99
N ALA A 23 4.62 8.10 15.91
CA ALA A 23 3.65 8.61 14.94
C ALA A 23 3.42 10.13 15.14
N PRO A 24 3.39 10.95 14.08
CA PRO A 24 3.04 12.35 14.20
C PRO A 24 1.52 12.52 14.24
N GLY A 25 0.97 13.01 15.36
CA GLY A 25 -0.46 13.35 15.45
C GLY A 25 -1.04 13.34 16.87
N PRO A 26 -2.28 13.83 17.04
CA PRO A 26 -2.95 13.86 18.34
C PRO A 26 -3.30 12.45 18.83
N LYS A 27 -3.54 12.31 20.14
CA LYS A 27 -4.17 11.09 20.68
C LYS A 27 -5.56 10.91 20.09
N PHE A 28 -6.07 9.68 20.12
CA PHE A 28 -7.47 9.44 19.79
C PHE A 28 -8.36 10.15 20.83
N ASP A 29 -9.21 11.06 20.37
CA ASP A 29 -10.11 11.87 21.20
C ASP A 29 -11.59 11.63 20.86
N GLY A 30 -11.86 10.60 20.06
CA GLY A 30 -13.20 10.21 19.65
C GLY A 30 -13.37 10.07 18.14
N LEU A 31 -14.52 9.52 17.77
CA LEU A 31 -14.90 9.33 16.38
C LEU A 31 -15.32 10.67 15.78
N SER A 32 -14.87 10.90 14.55
CA SER A 32 -15.32 12.03 13.76
C SER A 32 -16.76 11.82 13.32
N LYS A 33 -17.55 12.89 13.35
CA LYS A 33 -18.94 12.88 12.88
C LYS A 33 -18.98 12.45 11.41
N VAL A 34 -19.89 11.54 11.05
CA VAL A 34 -20.14 11.21 9.64
C VAL A 34 -20.98 12.30 9.03
N GLU A 35 -20.51 12.84 7.90
CA GLU A 35 -21.23 13.82 7.11
C GLU A 35 -22.15 13.13 6.10
N GLU A 36 -23.20 13.82 5.69
CA GLU A 36 -24.09 13.35 4.63
C GLU A 36 -23.31 13.14 3.32
N ASN A 37 -23.53 12.03 2.63
CA ASN A 37 -22.80 11.62 1.42
C ASN A 37 -21.32 11.26 1.65
N TRP A 38 -20.95 10.97 2.89
CA TRP A 38 -19.61 10.49 3.23
C TRP A 38 -19.66 9.25 4.11
N SER A 39 -18.59 8.49 4.08
CA SER A 39 -18.25 7.38 4.97
C SER A 39 -16.94 7.73 5.67
N ASN A 40 -16.86 7.49 6.98
CA ASN A 40 -15.59 7.60 7.68
C ASN A 40 -14.95 6.21 7.78
N VAL A 41 -13.73 6.08 7.30
CA VAL A 41 -12.97 4.82 7.38
C VAL A 41 -11.77 5.01 8.28
N TYR A 42 -11.67 4.19 9.31
CA TYR A 42 -10.56 4.15 10.26
C TYR A 42 -9.66 2.95 9.96
N LEU A 43 -8.36 3.20 9.86
CA LEU A 43 -7.32 2.17 9.79
C LEU A 43 -6.40 2.34 10.99
N TYR A 44 -6.19 1.28 11.77
CA TYR A 44 -5.34 1.35 12.94
C TYR A 44 -4.45 0.13 13.11
N ARG A 45 -3.39 0.31 13.89
CA ARG A 45 -2.43 -0.73 14.27
C ARG A 45 -2.23 -0.69 15.77
N ALA A 46 -2.60 -1.78 16.44
CA ALA A 46 -2.37 -1.95 17.88
C ALA A 46 -0.89 -1.79 18.24
N SER A 47 -0.62 -1.30 19.45
CA SER A 47 0.74 -1.11 19.95
C SER A 47 1.35 -2.44 20.37
N ASN A 48 2.34 -2.92 19.62
CA ASN A 48 3.11 -4.11 19.98
C ASN A 48 4.59 -3.77 20.22
N PHE A 49 5.22 -4.45 21.18
CA PHE A 49 6.64 -4.26 21.54
C PHE A 49 7.60 -4.74 20.43
N VAL A 50 7.21 -5.79 19.71
CA VAL A 50 8.00 -6.37 18.61
C VAL A 50 7.74 -5.60 17.31
N SER A 51 8.81 -5.12 16.65
CA SER A 51 8.74 -4.29 15.42
C SER A 51 8.12 -2.90 15.63
N ASN A 52 8.41 -2.28 16.77
CA ASN A 52 7.91 -0.95 17.15
C ASN A 52 8.41 0.21 16.27
N ALA A 53 9.55 0.05 15.60
CA ALA A 53 10.19 1.09 14.80
C ALA A 53 9.69 1.15 13.33
N THR A 54 8.86 0.20 12.92
CA THR A 54 8.42 0.07 11.53
C THR A 54 7.14 0.87 11.29
N ALA A 55 7.13 1.72 10.26
CA ALA A 55 5.91 2.32 9.72
C ALA A 55 5.60 1.71 8.34
N PHE A 56 4.32 1.47 8.07
CA PHE A 56 3.87 0.88 6.82
C PHE A 56 3.20 1.90 5.93
N THR A 57 3.53 1.93 4.65
CA THR A 57 2.89 2.87 3.73
C THR A 57 1.45 2.45 3.50
N VAL A 58 0.53 3.38 3.72
CA VAL A 58 -0.90 3.18 3.45
C VAL A 58 -1.21 3.76 2.09
N LEU A 59 -1.82 2.93 1.26
CA LEU A 59 -2.41 3.37 0.02
C LEU A 59 -3.90 3.16 0.12
N LEU A 60 -4.63 4.24 -0.08
CA LEU A 60 -6.03 4.13 -0.41
C LEU A 60 -6.09 4.23 -1.90
N ASN A 61 -6.79 3.31 -2.55
CA ASN A 61 -7.18 3.51 -3.94
C ASN A 61 -5.95 3.64 -4.87
N GLY A 62 -4.84 2.97 -4.51
CA GLY A 62 -3.55 3.04 -5.21
C GLY A 62 -2.74 4.32 -4.97
N GLU A 63 -3.28 5.31 -4.27
CA GLU A 63 -2.58 6.56 -3.92
C GLU A 63 -2.05 6.49 -2.49
N LYS A 64 -0.81 6.92 -2.27
CA LYS A 64 -0.23 7.00 -0.92
C LYS A 64 -0.97 8.07 -0.12
N VAL A 65 -1.59 7.66 0.98
CA VAL A 65 -2.37 8.54 1.87
C VAL A 65 -1.70 8.81 3.21
N GLY A 66 -0.73 7.99 3.61
CA GLY A 66 -0.01 8.17 4.86
C GLY A 66 0.88 7.00 5.21
N GLU A 67 1.37 7.01 6.45
CA GLU A 67 2.17 5.94 7.04
C GLU A 67 1.47 5.43 8.31
N LEU A 68 1.32 4.12 8.46
CA LEU A 68 0.73 3.45 9.63
C LEU A 68 1.84 3.03 10.60
N TYR A 69 2.05 3.85 11.62
CA TYR A 69 3.01 3.63 12.69
C TYR A 69 2.48 2.65 13.73
N ASN A 70 3.37 2.12 14.56
CA ASN A 70 2.99 1.28 15.70
C ASN A 70 2.14 2.07 16.71
N GLY A 71 1.05 1.47 17.20
CA GLY A 71 0.16 2.11 18.18
C GLY A 71 -0.51 3.38 17.67
N SER A 72 -0.81 3.44 16.36
CA SER A 72 -1.37 4.61 15.69
C SER A 72 -2.56 4.29 14.81
N TYR A 73 -3.25 5.34 14.37
CA TYR A 73 -4.37 5.26 13.43
C TYR A 73 -4.31 6.36 12.36
N LEU A 74 -4.97 6.08 11.23
CA LEU A 74 -5.33 7.02 10.18
C LEU A 74 -6.85 6.97 10.01
N TRP A 75 -7.46 8.07 9.58
CA TRP A 75 -8.85 8.03 9.16
C TRP A 75 -9.15 8.94 7.98
N PHE A 76 -10.10 8.51 7.16
CA PHE A 76 -10.38 9.11 5.86
C PHE A 76 -11.87 9.38 5.72
N LYS A 77 -12.23 10.47 5.03
CA LYS A 77 -13.61 10.70 4.54
C LYS A 77 -13.69 10.24 3.10
N LEU A 78 -14.52 9.23 2.84
CA LEU A 78 -14.72 8.65 1.52
C LEU A 78 -16.14 8.89 1.03
N LYS A 79 -16.31 9.19 -0.24
CA LYS A 79 -17.65 9.19 -0.85
C LYS A 79 -18.16 7.75 -0.97
N PRO A 80 -19.48 7.54 -1.13
CA PRO A 80 -20.02 6.22 -1.41
C PRO A 80 -19.40 5.59 -2.67
N GLY A 81 -19.18 4.28 -2.62
CA GLY A 81 -18.64 3.49 -3.73
C GLY A 81 -17.57 2.49 -3.31
N LEU A 82 -17.04 1.76 -4.29
CA LEU A 82 -16.00 0.76 -4.06
C LEU A 82 -14.63 1.40 -3.83
N HIS A 83 -13.94 0.92 -2.81
CA HIS A 83 -12.62 1.37 -2.40
C HIS A 83 -11.68 0.20 -2.11
N SER A 84 -10.39 0.47 -2.21
CA SER A 84 -9.32 -0.48 -1.89
C SER A 84 -8.39 0.16 -0.86
N LEU A 85 -8.24 -0.48 0.30
CA LEU A 85 -7.28 -0.08 1.32
C LEU A 85 -6.11 -1.07 1.32
N ARG A 86 -4.91 -0.55 1.22
CA ARG A 86 -3.68 -1.33 1.13
C ARG A 86 -2.66 -0.86 2.15
N VAL A 87 -2.11 -1.81 2.90
CA VAL A 87 -0.96 -1.60 3.78
C VAL A 87 0.24 -2.28 3.14
N ASP A 88 1.22 -1.47 2.77
CA ASP A 88 2.40 -1.88 2.02
C ASP A 88 3.65 -1.96 2.93
N PRO A 89 4.22 -3.16 3.12
CA PRO A 89 5.46 -3.35 3.87
C PRO A 89 6.73 -2.99 3.09
N SER A 90 6.64 -2.63 1.81
CA SER A 90 7.81 -2.34 0.96
C SER A 90 8.56 -1.06 1.32
N SER A 91 8.01 -0.20 2.20
CA SER A 91 8.74 0.93 2.79
C SER A 91 9.97 0.49 3.59
N MET A 92 10.03 -0.78 3.99
CA MET A 92 11.22 -1.41 4.55
C MET A 92 12.21 -1.73 3.42
N ALA A 93 13.22 -0.88 3.22
CA ALA A 93 14.23 -0.99 2.17
C ALA A 93 15.20 -2.19 2.34
N GLY A 94 14.69 -3.43 2.23
CA GLY A 94 15.47 -4.67 2.28
C GLY A 94 15.13 -5.60 1.10
N PRO A 95 16.06 -6.43 0.63
CA PRO A 95 15.84 -7.30 -0.54
C PRO A 95 14.73 -8.35 -0.36
N THR A 96 14.28 -8.60 0.86
CA THR A 96 13.22 -9.56 1.19
C THR A 96 11.80 -8.97 1.15
N THR A 97 11.65 -7.66 1.30
CA THR A 97 10.33 -6.99 1.45
C THR A 97 9.62 -6.78 0.11
N VAL A 98 10.34 -6.86 -1.00
CA VAL A 98 9.78 -6.87 -2.37
C VAL A 98 8.87 -8.09 -2.61
N PHE A 99 9.05 -9.16 -1.84
CA PHE A 99 8.23 -10.38 -1.91
C PHE A 99 7.21 -10.49 -0.78
N ALA A 100 7.12 -9.47 0.08
CA ALA A 100 6.18 -9.46 1.19
C ALA A 100 4.74 -9.46 0.68
N LYS A 101 3.89 -10.31 1.26
CA LYS A 101 2.45 -10.28 0.97
C LYS A 101 1.89 -8.95 1.44
N GLN A 102 1.34 -8.18 0.51
CA GLN A 102 0.63 -6.94 0.80
C GLN A 102 -0.74 -7.27 1.42
N SER A 103 -1.17 -6.47 2.39
CA SER A 103 -2.52 -6.58 2.96
C SER A 103 -3.43 -5.61 2.21
N VAL A 104 -4.39 -6.16 1.47
CA VAL A 104 -5.34 -5.41 0.65
C VAL A 104 -6.74 -5.79 1.10
N GLU A 105 -7.59 -4.80 1.34
CA GLU A 105 -9.00 -4.96 1.67
C GLU A 105 -9.85 -4.14 0.69
N LYS A 106 -10.81 -4.79 0.02
CA LYS A 106 -11.76 -4.13 -0.89
C LYS A 106 -13.10 -4.03 -0.19
N PHE A 107 -13.67 -2.83 -0.14
CA PHE A 107 -14.93 -2.59 0.54
C PHE A 107 -15.79 -1.57 -0.20
N GLU A 108 -17.09 -1.65 0.02
CA GLU A 108 -18.04 -0.64 -0.42
C GLU A 108 -18.24 0.36 0.72
N ALA A 109 -17.95 1.64 0.47
CA ALA A 109 -18.33 2.74 1.34
C ALA A 109 -19.78 3.15 1.07
N LYS A 110 -20.58 3.33 2.12
CA LYS A 110 -21.96 3.83 2.06
C LYS A 110 -22.10 5.16 2.77
N SER A 111 -23.04 5.98 2.31
CA SER A 111 -23.33 7.27 2.92
C SER A 111 -23.78 7.09 4.37
N GLY A 112 -23.19 7.86 5.28
CA GLY A 112 -23.56 7.86 6.70
C GLY A 112 -22.94 6.73 7.52
N GLU A 113 -22.07 5.89 6.95
CA GLU A 113 -21.47 4.77 7.68
C GLU A 113 -20.08 5.10 8.26
N GLN A 114 -19.67 4.26 9.21
CA GLN A 114 -18.28 4.19 9.67
C GLN A 114 -17.76 2.76 9.54
N LYS A 115 -16.54 2.62 9.04
CA LYS A 115 -15.85 1.34 8.91
C LYS A 115 -14.52 1.38 9.65
N PHE A 116 -14.13 0.24 10.20
CA PHE A 116 -12.95 0.10 11.03
C PHE A 116 -12.13 -1.10 10.57
N TYR A 117 -10.84 -0.88 10.35
CA TYR A 117 -9.92 -1.91 9.94
C TYR A 117 -8.71 -1.92 10.86
N GLN A 118 -8.45 -3.07 11.48
CA GLN A 118 -7.22 -3.31 12.21
C GLN A 118 -6.20 -3.96 11.28
N PHE A 119 -5.00 -3.40 11.23
CA PHE A 119 -3.85 -4.07 10.66
C PHE A 119 -3.18 -4.93 11.73
N ASN A 120 -3.26 -6.25 11.55
CA ASN A 120 -2.59 -7.22 12.40
C ASN A 120 -1.25 -7.58 11.77
N PHE A 121 -0.16 -7.18 12.43
CA PHE A 121 1.18 -7.59 12.06
C PHE A 121 1.58 -8.82 12.87
N GLN A 122 1.69 -9.99 12.22
CA GLN A 122 2.18 -11.19 12.90
C GLN A 122 3.71 -11.19 12.97
N THR A 123 4.24 -11.35 14.19
CA THR A 123 5.68 -11.40 14.45
C THR A 123 6.13 -12.81 14.83
N GLY A 124 7.21 -13.28 14.21
CA GLY A 124 7.83 -14.59 14.45
C GLY A 124 9.09 -14.77 13.61
N LEU A 125 10.02 -15.66 14.01
CA LEU A 125 11.33 -15.87 13.36
C LEU A 125 11.23 -16.08 11.83
N LEU A 126 10.15 -16.68 11.35
CA LEU A 126 9.85 -16.87 9.92
C LEU A 126 8.82 -15.87 9.36
N ALA A 127 7.96 -15.28 10.21
CA ALA A 127 6.93 -14.33 9.79
C ALA A 127 7.53 -12.95 9.44
N ASN A 128 8.61 -12.56 10.10
CA ASN A 128 9.28 -11.27 9.88
C ASN A 128 9.91 -11.14 8.47
N SER A 129 10.19 -12.25 7.80
CA SER A 129 10.84 -12.25 6.47
C SER A 129 9.85 -12.25 5.31
N PHE A 130 8.60 -12.67 5.52
CA PHE A 130 7.62 -12.89 4.44
C PHE A 130 6.22 -12.34 4.71
N TYR A 131 5.94 -11.79 5.90
CA TYR A 131 4.66 -11.18 6.29
C TYR A 131 3.46 -12.14 6.21
N LEU A 132 3.73 -13.45 6.25
CA LEU A 132 2.73 -14.50 6.25
C LEU A 132 1.88 -14.37 7.53
N GLY A 133 0.57 -14.18 7.36
CA GLY A 133 -0.38 -13.99 8.46
C GLY A 133 -0.69 -12.53 8.80
N SER A 134 0.04 -11.56 8.24
CA SER A 134 -0.33 -10.14 8.38
C SER A 134 -1.49 -9.78 7.47
N GLY A 135 -2.45 -9.01 7.98
CA GLY A 135 -3.71 -8.77 7.28
C GLY A 135 -4.47 -7.57 7.81
N LEU A 136 -5.39 -7.09 6.99
CA LEU A 136 -6.45 -6.17 7.41
C LEU A 136 -7.64 -7.01 7.87
N GLU A 137 -8.19 -6.65 9.03
CA GLU A 137 -9.37 -7.27 9.59
C GLU A 137 -10.43 -6.19 9.85
N GLU A 138 -11.63 -6.36 9.30
CA GLU A 138 -12.76 -5.48 9.62
C GLU A 138 -13.19 -5.70 11.06
N ARG A 139 -13.46 -4.60 11.78
CA ARG A 139 -13.78 -4.60 13.20
C ARG A 139 -15.14 -4.00 13.44
N SER A 140 -15.87 -4.56 14.40
CA SER A 140 -17.12 -3.95 14.84
C SER A 140 -16.83 -2.58 15.48
N PRO A 141 -17.79 -1.64 15.45
CA PRO A 141 -17.61 -0.33 16.06
C PRO A 141 -17.21 -0.39 17.54
N GLU A 142 -17.76 -1.33 18.30
CA GLU A 142 -17.50 -1.49 19.73
C GLU A 142 -16.06 -1.91 20.00
N VAL A 143 -15.57 -2.92 19.27
CA VAL A 143 -14.19 -3.42 19.39
C VAL A 143 -13.21 -2.34 18.95
N ALA A 144 -13.46 -1.73 17.78
CA ALA A 144 -12.59 -0.71 17.24
C ALA A 144 -12.48 0.51 18.17
N LEU A 145 -13.59 0.94 18.79
CA LEU A 145 -13.56 2.07 19.71
C LEU A 145 -12.73 1.77 20.96
N ASN A 146 -12.76 0.53 21.47
CA ASN A 146 -11.91 0.13 22.58
C ASN A 146 -10.44 0.13 22.16
N ASP A 147 -10.13 -0.49 21.02
CA ASP A 147 -8.76 -0.53 20.49
C ASP A 147 -8.20 0.87 20.25
N LEU A 148 -8.99 1.78 19.64
CA LEU A 148 -8.60 3.15 19.33
C LEU A 148 -8.27 3.97 20.59
N LYS A 149 -8.98 3.74 21.69
CA LYS A 149 -8.70 4.40 22.99
C LYS A 149 -7.37 3.96 23.61
N GLU A 150 -6.93 2.74 23.30
CA GLU A 150 -5.64 2.22 23.77
C GLU A 150 -4.46 2.72 22.92
N LEU A 151 -4.73 3.35 21.77
CA LEU A 151 -3.68 3.91 20.91
C LEU A 151 -3.09 5.17 21.51
N ASN A 152 -1.78 5.32 21.31
CA ASN A 152 -1.04 6.42 21.90
C ASN A 152 -1.02 7.67 21.02
N LEU A 153 -1.27 7.54 19.71
CA LEU A 153 -1.03 8.59 18.72
C LEU A 153 -1.91 8.42 17.46
N ALA A 154 -2.07 9.50 16.70
CA ALA A 154 -2.53 9.47 15.32
C ALA A 154 -1.32 9.56 14.37
N ALA A 155 -1.49 9.13 13.13
CA ALA A 155 -0.56 9.35 12.05
C ALA A 155 -1.14 10.32 11.02
N ALA A 156 -0.33 10.75 10.05
CA ALA A 156 -0.77 11.62 8.96
C ALA A 156 -1.78 10.92 8.05
N SER A 157 -3.06 10.98 8.42
CA SER A 157 -4.16 11.56 7.64
C SER A 157 -5.39 11.68 8.57
N THR A 158 -5.72 12.91 8.97
CA THR A 158 -6.89 13.20 9.80
C THR A 158 -7.89 14.03 9.01
N GLY A 159 -8.84 13.35 8.36
CA GLY A 159 -10.04 13.99 7.81
C GLY A 159 -9.86 14.71 6.48
N VAL A 160 -8.80 14.40 5.73
CA VAL A 160 -8.66 14.84 4.34
C VAL A 160 -9.84 14.23 3.56
N PRO A 161 -10.68 15.04 2.89
CA PRO A 161 -11.69 14.54 1.96
C PRO A 161 -10.95 13.86 0.80
N ILE A 162 -10.93 12.53 0.78
CA ILE A 162 -10.39 11.82 -0.36
C ILE A 162 -11.51 11.74 -1.37
N SER A 163 -11.49 12.66 -2.33
CA SER A 163 -12.49 12.70 -3.37
C SER A 163 -12.41 11.40 -4.19
N SER A 164 -13.43 10.54 -4.05
CA SER A 164 -13.63 9.35 -4.90
C SER A 164 -13.83 9.67 -6.38
N THR A 165 -13.73 10.94 -6.78
CA THR A 165 -13.86 11.34 -8.19
C THR A 165 -12.80 10.70 -9.08
N ARG A 166 -11.72 10.12 -8.52
CA ARG A 166 -10.78 9.26 -9.26
C ARG A 166 -11.20 7.78 -9.36
N PHE A 167 -12.13 7.31 -8.53
CA PHE A 167 -12.63 5.92 -8.51
C PHE A 167 -13.93 5.73 -9.28
N ALA A 168 -14.79 6.76 -9.34
CA ALA A 168 -16.00 6.72 -10.16
C ALA A 168 -15.72 6.65 -11.69
N ARG A 169 -14.45 6.70 -12.11
CA ARG A 169 -14.02 6.57 -13.51
C ARG A 169 -12.83 5.62 -13.70
N ARG A 170 -12.52 4.80 -12.70
CA ARG A 170 -11.56 3.70 -12.86
C ARG A 170 -12.28 2.60 -13.62
N ALA A 171 -11.80 2.24 -14.81
CA ALA A 171 -12.23 0.99 -15.43
C ALA A 171 -11.96 -0.13 -14.43
N ASP A 172 -12.98 -0.93 -14.12
CA ASP A 172 -12.77 -2.20 -13.41
C ASP A 172 -11.65 -2.93 -14.16
N ILE A 173 -10.63 -3.39 -13.44
CA ILE A 173 -9.51 -4.08 -14.07
C ILE A 173 -10.01 -5.35 -14.81
N ASP A 174 -11.14 -5.88 -14.37
CA ASP A 174 -11.78 -7.05 -14.99
C ASP A 174 -12.68 -6.65 -16.18
N ASP A 175 -12.98 -5.36 -16.40
CA ASP A 175 -13.70 -4.86 -17.58
C ASP A 175 -12.74 -4.68 -18.76
N VAL A 176 -12.53 -5.79 -19.49
CA VAL A 176 -11.73 -5.85 -20.72
C VAL A 176 -12.20 -4.85 -21.79
N ASN A 177 -13.47 -4.48 -21.79
CA ASN A 177 -14.02 -3.56 -22.80
C ASN A 177 -13.73 -2.09 -22.47
N ALA A 178 -13.40 -1.78 -21.21
CA ALA A 178 -13.08 -0.43 -20.78
C ALA A 178 -11.63 -0.01 -21.06
N VAL A 179 -10.76 -0.93 -21.51
CA VAL A 179 -9.35 -0.66 -21.81
C VAL A 179 -9.21 0.20 -23.08
N PRO A 180 -8.63 1.41 -22.99
CA PRO A 180 -8.50 2.31 -24.13
C PRO A 180 -7.63 1.73 -25.26
N TYR A 181 -7.90 2.17 -26.49
CA TYR A 181 -7.16 1.88 -27.72
C TYR A 181 -7.15 0.42 -28.19
N LEU A 182 -7.43 -0.55 -27.33
CA LEU A 182 -7.33 -1.97 -27.70
C LEU A 182 -8.47 -2.43 -28.60
N GLY A 183 -8.10 -2.99 -29.77
CA GLY A 183 -8.98 -3.83 -30.57
C GLY A 183 -9.08 -5.25 -30.00
N GLU A 184 -9.75 -6.15 -30.73
CA GLU A 184 -10.02 -7.54 -30.30
C GLU A 184 -8.77 -8.30 -29.84
N LYS A 185 -7.67 -8.22 -30.61
CA LYS A 185 -6.41 -8.89 -30.26
C LYS A 185 -5.78 -8.35 -28.98
N GLY A 186 -5.85 -7.03 -28.78
CA GLY A 186 -5.35 -6.38 -27.57
C GLY A 186 -6.17 -6.76 -26.35
N ARG A 187 -7.50 -6.82 -26.50
CA ARG A 187 -8.43 -7.26 -25.45
C ARG A 187 -8.20 -8.72 -25.06
N ALA A 188 -8.04 -9.62 -26.02
CA ALA A 188 -7.69 -11.02 -25.74
C ALA A 188 -6.34 -11.14 -25.01
N ALA A 189 -5.35 -10.31 -25.38
CA ALA A 189 -4.07 -10.25 -24.67
C ALA A 189 -4.21 -9.70 -23.24
N TYR A 190 -5.07 -8.71 -23.03
CA TYR A 190 -5.38 -8.18 -21.71
C TYR A 190 -6.07 -9.23 -20.83
N GLU A 191 -7.07 -9.93 -21.36
CA GLU A 191 -7.75 -11.03 -20.64
C GLU A 191 -6.77 -12.14 -20.25
N LYS A 192 -5.84 -12.49 -21.15
CA LYS A 192 -4.77 -13.43 -20.83
C LYS A 192 -3.85 -12.91 -19.73
N TRP A 193 -3.50 -11.62 -19.78
CA TRP A 193 -2.66 -10.97 -18.77
C TRP A 193 -3.33 -10.95 -17.39
N LEU A 194 -4.65 -10.77 -17.30
CA LEU A 194 -5.42 -10.84 -16.04
C LEU A 194 -5.28 -12.20 -15.32
N ARG A 195 -4.87 -13.25 -16.03
CA ARG A 195 -4.64 -14.60 -15.49
C ARG A 195 -3.17 -14.90 -15.21
N GLN A 196 -2.25 -13.96 -15.49
CA GLN A 196 -0.82 -14.17 -15.28
C GLN A 196 -0.42 -14.00 -13.81
N ARG A 197 0.66 -14.68 -13.42
CA ARG A 197 1.25 -14.58 -12.08
C ARG A 197 1.76 -13.17 -11.77
N PHE A 198 1.70 -12.80 -10.51
CA PHE A 198 2.31 -11.58 -9.98
C PHE A 198 3.85 -11.70 -9.88
N PRO A 199 4.57 -10.57 -9.88
CA PRO A 199 4.08 -9.21 -10.15
C PRO A 199 3.92 -8.99 -11.67
N ARG A 200 3.00 -8.12 -12.10
CA ARG A 200 2.66 -7.93 -13.52
C ARG A 200 2.28 -6.49 -13.84
N ALA A 201 2.58 -6.05 -15.06
CA ALA A 201 2.17 -4.74 -15.55
C ALA A 201 1.65 -4.83 -16.99
N PHE A 202 0.70 -3.97 -17.32
CA PHE A 202 0.13 -3.85 -18.66
C PHE A 202 0.22 -2.40 -19.12
N PHE A 203 0.73 -2.21 -20.34
CA PHE A 203 0.83 -0.91 -20.99
C PHE A 203 -0.02 -0.90 -22.24
N ILE A 204 -0.59 0.25 -22.54
CA ILE A 204 -1.37 0.52 -23.75
C ILE A 204 -0.78 1.72 -24.49
N GLY A 205 -1.03 1.82 -25.79
CA GLY A 205 -0.69 3.00 -26.57
C GLY A 205 -1.69 3.22 -27.69
N GLU A 206 -1.65 4.42 -28.28
CA GLU A 206 -2.44 4.77 -29.45
C GLU A 206 -2.19 3.80 -30.61
N GLY A 207 -3.19 3.62 -31.47
CA GLY A 207 -3.14 2.63 -32.55
C GLY A 207 -3.34 1.17 -32.09
N GLY A 208 -3.73 0.96 -30.83
CA GLY A 208 -4.05 -0.35 -30.28
C GLY A 208 -2.83 -1.21 -29.96
N MET A 209 -1.73 -0.55 -29.61
CA MET A 209 -0.51 -1.23 -29.16
C MET A 209 -0.60 -1.61 -27.68
N TRP A 210 0.05 -2.71 -27.29
CA TRP A 210 0.15 -3.11 -25.89
C TRP A 210 1.47 -3.80 -25.56
N VAL A 211 1.84 -3.73 -24.29
CA VAL A 211 2.94 -4.51 -23.69
C VAL A 211 2.42 -5.15 -22.41
N SER A 212 2.64 -6.45 -22.27
CA SER A 212 2.31 -7.22 -21.07
C SER A 212 3.58 -7.79 -20.45
N THR A 213 3.78 -7.56 -19.16
CA THR A 213 4.85 -8.17 -18.37
C THR A 213 4.27 -8.93 -17.19
N SER A 214 4.90 -10.05 -16.84
CA SER A 214 4.54 -10.82 -15.64
C SER A 214 5.72 -11.60 -15.08
N GLY A 215 5.67 -11.86 -13.78
CA GLY A 215 6.69 -12.59 -13.03
C GLY A 215 7.98 -11.79 -12.78
N PRO A 216 8.83 -12.33 -11.88
CA PRO A 216 10.01 -11.62 -11.36
C PRO A 216 11.21 -11.60 -12.31
N PHE A 217 11.12 -12.29 -13.46
CA PHE A 217 12.21 -12.43 -14.41
C PHE A 217 11.75 -12.03 -15.82
N GLY A 218 12.61 -11.29 -16.51
CA GLY A 218 12.43 -10.99 -17.93
C GLY A 218 12.78 -12.19 -18.81
N ASN A 219 12.48 -12.08 -20.10
CA ASN A 219 12.79 -13.13 -21.07
C ASN A 219 14.25 -13.08 -21.55
N SER A 220 14.99 -12.02 -21.18
CA SER A 220 16.41 -11.84 -21.50
C SER A 220 17.17 -11.22 -20.32
N PRO A 221 18.50 -11.41 -20.24
CA PRO A 221 19.33 -10.82 -19.17
C PRO A 221 19.23 -9.30 -19.08
N ASP A 222 19.00 -8.62 -20.22
CA ASP A 222 18.92 -7.17 -20.31
C ASP A 222 17.57 -6.59 -19.85
N GLU A 223 16.56 -7.45 -19.62
CA GLU A 223 15.23 -7.01 -19.21
C GLU A 223 15.19 -6.76 -17.68
N PRO A 224 14.66 -5.61 -17.23
CA PRO A 224 14.48 -5.34 -15.80
C PRO A 224 13.65 -6.41 -15.07
N LYS A 225 13.95 -6.64 -13.79
CA LYS A 225 13.20 -7.58 -12.94
C LYS A 225 11.83 -7.04 -12.49
N ASP A 226 11.74 -5.74 -12.29
CA ASP A 226 10.47 -5.07 -12.00
C ASP A 226 9.58 -5.08 -13.27
N PRO A 227 8.29 -5.48 -13.18
CA PRO A 227 7.43 -5.60 -14.36
C PRO A 227 7.07 -4.24 -14.98
N VAL A 228 7.02 -3.16 -14.19
CA VAL A 228 6.75 -1.80 -14.68
C VAL A 228 7.97 -1.28 -15.46
N GLU A 229 9.16 -1.38 -14.88
CA GLU A 229 10.41 -1.00 -15.56
C GLU A 229 10.66 -1.86 -16.80
N ARG A 230 10.34 -3.17 -16.74
CA ARG A 230 10.39 -4.05 -17.93
C ARG A 230 9.41 -3.60 -19.00
N GLY A 231 8.19 -3.22 -18.61
CA GLY A 231 7.19 -2.70 -19.54
C GLY A 231 7.66 -1.42 -20.23
N LYS A 232 8.22 -0.46 -19.48
CA LYS A 232 8.84 0.77 -20.03
C LYS A 232 9.99 0.46 -20.98
N TYR A 233 10.87 -0.46 -20.59
CA TYR A 233 11.97 -0.94 -21.43
C TYR A 233 11.46 -1.52 -22.75
N LEU A 234 10.43 -2.37 -22.71
CA LEU A 234 9.83 -3.00 -23.89
C LEU A 234 9.10 -1.97 -24.78
N CYS A 235 8.37 -1.02 -24.19
CA CYS A 235 7.75 0.10 -24.92
C CYS A 235 8.82 0.87 -25.72
N LYS A 236 9.93 1.24 -25.07
CA LYS A 236 11.06 1.95 -25.72
C LYS A 236 11.72 1.10 -26.80
N LYS A 237 12.00 -0.18 -26.50
CA LYS A 237 12.64 -1.12 -27.45
C LYS A 237 11.81 -1.32 -28.71
N ARG A 238 10.47 -1.28 -28.61
CA ARG A 238 9.55 -1.40 -29.74
C ARG A 238 9.20 -0.06 -30.40
N SER A 239 9.76 1.05 -29.93
CA SER A 239 9.47 2.40 -30.40
C SER A 239 7.97 2.75 -30.38
N TYR A 240 7.26 2.31 -29.34
CA TYR A 240 5.83 2.57 -29.19
C TYR A 240 5.57 4.02 -28.76
N VAL A 241 4.79 4.75 -29.56
CA VAL A 241 4.33 6.11 -29.27
C VAL A 241 3.22 6.06 -28.22
N ASN A 242 3.25 6.99 -27.25
CA ASN A 242 2.27 7.11 -26.17
C ASN A 242 2.04 5.78 -25.40
N CYS A 243 3.11 5.00 -25.18
CA CYS A 243 3.06 3.77 -24.38
C CYS A 243 2.94 4.09 -22.88
N GLN A 244 1.74 3.97 -22.34
CA GLN A 244 1.38 4.37 -20.98
C GLN A 244 1.05 3.15 -20.12
N LEU A 245 1.40 3.21 -18.84
CA LEU A 245 1.12 2.16 -17.87
C LEU A 245 -0.38 2.13 -17.56
N TYR A 246 -1.10 1.12 -18.02
CA TYR A 246 -2.53 1.01 -17.81
C TYR A 246 -2.89 0.28 -16.52
N ALA A 247 -2.20 -0.80 -16.18
CA ALA A 247 -2.51 -1.60 -15.00
C ALA A 247 -1.27 -2.25 -14.37
N VAL A 248 -1.30 -2.44 -13.05
CA VAL A 248 -0.31 -3.16 -12.27
C VAL A 248 -1.05 -4.11 -11.35
N ASP A 249 -0.69 -5.38 -11.42
CA ASP A 249 -1.28 -6.45 -10.62
C ASP A 249 -2.81 -6.51 -10.69
N ARG A 250 -3.48 -5.98 -9.67
CA ARG A 250 -4.94 -6.00 -9.51
C ARG A 250 -5.58 -4.60 -9.64
N ASP A 251 -4.77 -3.59 -9.95
CA ASP A 251 -5.22 -2.21 -10.04
C ASP A 251 -4.88 -1.63 -11.41
N THR A 252 -5.81 -0.89 -12.02
CA THR A 252 -5.47 0.01 -13.13
C THR A 252 -4.66 1.19 -12.55
N VAL A 253 -3.79 1.83 -13.36
CA VAL A 253 -2.88 2.92 -12.98
C VAL A 253 -3.22 4.24 -13.69
N SER A 254 -3.59 4.19 -14.98
CA SER A 254 -3.99 5.39 -15.74
C SER A 254 -5.48 5.71 -15.61
N GLU A 255 -5.79 7.01 -15.54
CA GLU A 255 -7.12 7.53 -15.90
C GLU A 255 -7.28 7.45 -17.42
N LYS A 256 -8.51 7.22 -17.93
CA LYS A 256 -8.79 7.28 -19.37
C LYS A 256 -8.27 8.62 -19.93
N PRO A 257 -7.81 8.66 -21.19
CA PRO A 257 -7.43 9.91 -21.87
C PRO A 257 -8.56 10.95 -21.80
#